data_AF-K5WGK1-F1
#
_entry.id   AF-K5WGK1-F1
#
_cell.length_a   1.000
_cell.length_b   1.000
_cell.length_c   1.000
_cell.angle_alpha   90.00
_cell.angle_beta   90.00
_cell.angle_gamma   90.00
#
_symmetry.space_group_name_H-M   'P 1'
#
loop_
_entity.id
_entity.type
_entity.pdbx_description
1 polymer ?
#
loop_
_entity_poly.entity_id
_entity_poly.type
_entity_poly.pdbx_seq_one_letter_code
_entity_poly.pdbx_strand_id
1 'polypeptide(L)'
;MVDDDANEELSVTFQPALYLQRRAWVFEEMRREGTTRVVDIGCGEGETIACLSNPAPWRGPLRLDCKNGSPQPVQDTLHVLSIHALDISAAELELATMVTAPPSKESWLTRWESLDVKLWHGGLESFNSEFVDVECIISTEVIEHLPEGVLPEFAPMLLGVYHPHLLLITTPSYDYNARFTAPDAPPSARRGFPDPTGRTNRIFRHHDHKFEWTVQEFRVWCEAAAREWGYDVTVSGVGRAQEKDKWGRDDELGSASQV
;
A
#
# COMPACT_ATOMS: atom_id res chain seq x y z
N MET A 1 36.51 -4.63 -23.95
CA MET A 1 35.39 -5.53 -23.65
C MET A 1 34.17 -4.64 -23.73
N VAL A 2 33.33 -4.84 -24.74
CA VAL A 2 32.04 -4.13 -24.82
C VAL A 2 31.19 -4.77 -23.72
N ASP A 3 30.68 -3.98 -22.79
CA ASP A 3 29.87 -4.47 -21.69
C ASP A 3 28.56 -5.00 -22.28
N ASP A 4 28.38 -6.33 -22.31
CA ASP A 4 27.16 -6.97 -22.85
C ASP A 4 25.90 -6.52 -22.09
N ASP A 5 26.06 -5.98 -20.87
CA ASP A 5 24.98 -5.41 -20.04
C ASP A 5 24.34 -4.13 -20.64
N ALA A 6 24.93 -3.51 -21.66
CA ALA A 6 24.43 -2.25 -22.21
C ALA A 6 23.11 -2.39 -22.98
N ASN A 7 22.73 -3.60 -23.39
CA ASN A 7 21.59 -3.82 -24.29
C ASN A 7 20.43 -4.61 -23.66
N GLU A 8 20.54 -4.98 -22.37
CA GLU A 8 19.55 -5.79 -21.65
C GLU A 8 19.16 -5.12 -20.32
N GLU A 9 17.98 -5.48 -19.79
CA GLU A 9 17.58 -5.03 -18.46
C GLU A 9 18.40 -5.72 -17.37
N LEU A 10 18.83 -4.92 -16.40
CA LEU A 10 19.53 -5.38 -15.21
C LEU A 10 18.57 -6.16 -14.31
N SER A 11 19.09 -7.22 -13.66
CA SER A 11 18.37 -7.90 -12.59
C SER A 11 18.19 -6.96 -11.40
N VAL A 12 16.94 -6.80 -10.98
CA VAL A 12 16.55 -6.07 -9.78
C VAL A 12 15.53 -6.92 -9.02
N THR A 13 15.94 -7.42 -7.87
CA THR A 13 15.11 -8.27 -7.01
C THR A 13 15.04 -7.72 -5.59
N PHE A 14 14.02 -8.13 -4.85
CA PHE A 14 13.73 -7.65 -3.51
C PHE A 14 13.62 -8.82 -2.53
N GLN A 15 14.25 -8.70 -1.36
CA GLN A 15 14.12 -9.68 -0.27
C GLN A 15 13.75 -8.98 1.05
N PRO A 16 12.54 -9.21 1.60
CA PRO A 16 11.45 -9.99 1.00
C PRO A 16 10.90 -9.31 -0.27
N ALA A 17 10.01 -10.00 -1.00
CA ALA A 17 9.39 -9.46 -2.22
C ALA A 17 8.75 -8.07 -1.97
N LEU A 18 8.74 -7.20 -2.98
CA LEU A 18 8.34 -5.80 -2.82
C LEU A 18 6.93 -5.63 -2.20
N TYR A 19 5.96 -6.43 -2.65
CA TYR A 19 4.60 -6.37 -2.09
C TYR A 19 4.56 -6.73 -0.59
N LEU A 20 5.45 -7.61 -0.12
CA LEU A 20 5.60 -7.91 1.31
C LEU A 20 6.22 -6.75 2.08
N GLN A 21 7.17 -6.03 1.47
CA GLN A 21 7.75 -4.82 2.09
C GLN A 21 6.70 -3.72 2.24
N ARG A 22 5.86 -3.50 1.22
CA ARG A 22 4.72 -2.56 1.29
C ARG A 22 3.76 -2.93 2.41
N ARG A 23 3.33 -4.20 2.46
CA ARG A 23 2.43 -4.68 3.52
C ARG A 23 3.06 -4.59 4.92
N ALA A 24 4.36 -4.86 5.03
CA ALA A 24 5.09 -4.73 6.29
C ALA A 24 5.11 -3.26 6.78
N TRP A 25 5.36 -2.31 5.88
CA TRP A 25 5.32 -0.88 6.17
C TRP A 25 3.92 -0.44 6.64
N VAL A 26 2.86 -0.82 5.90
CA VAL A 26 1.47 -0.53 6.31
C VAL A 26 1.21 -1.03 7.73
N PHE A 27 1.58 -2.28 8.03
CA PHE A 27 1.35 -2.86 9.35
C PHE A 27 2.21 -2.22 10.44
N GLU A 28 3.40 -1.74 10.12
CA GLU A 28 4.24 -1.01 11.09
C GLU A 28 3.61 0.33 11.47
N GLU A 29 3.13 1.11 10.50
CA GLU A 29 2.47 2.39 10.76
C GLU A 29 1.12 2.21 11.47
N MET A 30 0.33 1.21 11.08
CA MET A 30 -0.89 0.85 11.82
C MET A 30 -0.60 0.45 13.28
N ARG A 31 0.53 -0.23 13.57
CA ARG A 31 0.92 -0.59 14.94
C ARG A 31 1.33 0.64 15.73
N ARG A 32 2.10 1.54 15.10
CA ARG A 32 2.54 2.81 15.69
C ARG A 32 1.35 3.65 16.14
N GLU A 33 0.31 3.72 15.32
CA GLU A 33 -0.91 4.48 15.59
C GLU A 33 -2.00 3.69 16.35
N GLY A 34 -1.80 2.39 16.60
CA GLY A 34 -2.74 1.56 17.36
C GLY A 34 -4.11 1.40 16.71
N THR A 35 -4.17 1.36 15.37
CA THR A 35 -5.42 1.38 14.60
C THR A 35 -6.24 0.10 14.80
N THR A 36 -7.56 0.24 14.95
CA THR A 36 -8.52 -0.85 15.16
C THR A 36 -9.63 -0.90 14.13
N ARG A 37 -9.94 0.23 13.47
CA ARG A 37 -10.96 0.33 12.42
C ARG A 37 -10.31 0.80 11.12
N VAL A 38 -10.42 -0.01 10.07
CA VAL A 38 -9.60 0.14 8.86
C VAL A 38 -10.48 0.09 7.63
N VAL A 39 -10.22 0.96 6.65
CA VAL A 39 -10.71 0.83 5.28
C VAL A 39 -9.53 0.52 4.37
N ASP A 40 -9.62 -0.55 3.59
CA ASP A 40 -8.67 -0.90 2.53
C ASP A 40 -9.30 -0.55 1.17
N ILE A 41 -8.80 0.52 0.54
CA ILE A 41 -9.24 1.00 -0.78
C ILE A 41 -8.41 0.28 -1.83
N GLY A 42 -9.07 -0.37 -2.79
CA GLY A 42 -8.42 -1.21 -3.79
C GLY A 42 -7.86 -2.48 -3.16
N CYS A 43 -8.69 -3.19 -2.40
CA CYS A 43 -8.26 -4.35 -1.61
C CYS A 43 -7.84 -5.56 -2.47
N GLY A 44 -8.18 -5.56 -3.76
CA GLY A 44 -7.96 -6.65 -4.70
C GLY A 44 -8.49 -7.97 -4.17
N GLU A 45 -7.69 -9.04 -4.32
CA GLU A 45 -8.03 -10.39 -3.83
C GLU A 45 -8.02 -10.53 -2.28
N GLY A 46 -7.79 -9.42 -1.56
CA GLY A 46 -7.91 -9.36 -0.11
C GLY A 46 -6.68 -9.83 0.67
N GLU A 47 -5.48 -9.84 0.09
CA GLU A 47 -4.28 -10.33 0.79
C GLU A 47 -3.96 -9.54 2.07
N THR A 48 -4.08 -8.22 2.02
CA THR A 48 -3.83 -7.33 3.17
C THR A 48 -4.85 -7.57 4.27
N ILE A 49 -6.14 -7.53 3.94
CA ILE A 49 -7.22 -7.76 4.89
C ILE A 49 -7.26 -9.20 5.42
N ALA A 50 -6.83 -10.20 4.65
CA ALA A 50 -6.68 -11.57 5.12
C ALA A 50 -5.60 -11.68 6.21
N CYS A 51 -4.49 -10.97 6.04
CA CYS A 51 -3.45 -10.88 7.07
C CYS A 51 -3.96 -10.19 8.34
N LEU A 52 -4.73 -9.10 8.21
CA LEU A 52 -5.36 -8.40 9.35
C LEU A 52 -6.46 -9.24 10.02
N SER A 53 -7.09 -10.13 9.27
CA SER A 53 -8.14 -11.03 9.75
C SER A 53 -7.61 -12.13 10.66
N ASN A 54 -6.34 -12.52 10.51
CA ASN A 54 -5.72 -13.49 11.40
C ASN A 54 -5.44 -12.86 12.77
N PRO A 55 -5.84 -13.51 13.89
CA PRO A 55 -5.50 -13.00 15.21
C PRO A 55 -3.98 -13.02 15.40
N ALA A 56 -3.42 -12.04 16.09
CA ALA A 56 -2.09 -12.20 16.65
C ALA A 56 -2.16 -13.31 17.72
N PRO A 57 -1.51 -14.48 17.55
CA PRO A 57 -1.70 -15.64 18.43
C PRO A 57 -1.20 -15.43 19.87
N TRP A 58 -0.64 -14.26 20.17
CA TRP A 58 0.07 -13.97 21.41
C TRP A 58 -0.72 -13.18 22.45
N ARG A 59 -1.97 -12.80 22.18
CA ARG A 59 -2.87 -12.40 23.26
C ARG A 59 -3.58 -13.62 23.81
N GLY A 60 -2.98 -14.24 24.82
CA GLY A 60 -3.76 -15.00 25.80
C GLY A 60 -4.83 -14.10 26.44
N PRO A 61 -5.79 -14.65 27.20
CA PRO A 61 -6.76 -13.82 27.92
C PRO A 61 -5.97 -12.76 28.68
N LEU A 62 -6.39 -11.48 28.57
CA LEU A 62 -5.83 -10.35 29.32
C LEU A 62 -5.26 -10.87 30.64
N ARG A 63 -3.93 -10.84 30.82
CA ARG A 63 -3.37 -11.12 32.13
C ARG A 63 -3.93 -10.04 33.05
N LEU A 64 -4.98 -10.39 33.79
CA LEU A 64 -5.28 -9.78 35.07
C LEU A 64 -4.08 -10.10 35.95
N ASP A 65 -3.01 -9.31 35.81
CA ASP A 65 -1.93 -9.29 36.77
C ASP A 65 -2.52 -8.70 38.06
N CYS A 66 -3.14 -9.55 38.85
CA CYS A 66 -3.70 -9.25 40.16
C CYS A 66 -2.60 -8.99 41.20
N LYS A 67 -1.49 -8.33 40.84
CA LYS A 67 -0.43 -7.87 41.75
C LYS A 67 0.24 -6.61 41.17
N ASN A 68 -0.35 -5.44 41.46
CA ASN A 68 0.32 -4.13 41.43
C ASN A 68 0.82 -3.56 40.08
N GLY A 69 0.04 -3.63 39.00
CA GLY A 69 0.34 -2.83 37.81
C GLY A 69 -0.84 -2.84 36.85
N SER A 70 -1.25 -1.66 36.38
CA SER A 70 -2.21 -1.53 35.28
C SER A 70 -1.78 -2.43 34.11
N PRO A 71 -2.70 -3.19 33.48
CA PRO A 71 -2.37 -3.97 32.29
C PRO A 71 -1.78 -3.04 31.25
N GLN A 72 -0.49 -3.20 30.95
CA GLN A 72 0.13 -2.53 29.81
C GLN A 72 -0.22 -3.37 28.59
N PRO A 73 -0.96 -2.84 27.61
CA PRO A 73 -1.18 -3.56 26.37
C PRO A 73 0.19 -3.87 25.77
N VAL A 74 0.41 -5.13 25.38
CA VAL A 74 1.55 -5.46 24.52
C VAL A 74 1.34 -4.65 23.25
N GLN A 75 2.12 -3.58 23.08
CA GLN A 75 1.99 -2.59 22.01
C GLN A 75 2.39 -3.14 20.63
N ASP A 76 2.98 -4.33 20.56
CA ASP A 76 3.57 -4.88 19.32
C ASP A 76 2.60 -5.63 18.40
N THR A 77 1.30 -5.68 18.73
CA THR A 77 0.32 -6.49 17.98
C THR A 77 -0.83 -5.64 17.46
N LEU A 78 -1.21 -5.83 16.19
CA LEU A 78 -2.39 -5.19 15.61
C LEU A 78 -3.67 -5.83 16.15
N HIS A 79 -4.61 -4.98 16.56
CA HIS A 79 -5.89 -5.36 17.14
C HIS A 79 -7.04 -4.80 16.31
N VAL A 80 -7.12 -5.22 15.05
CA VAL A 80 -8.20 -4.78 14.16
C VAL A 80 -9.52 -5.42 14.59
N LEU A 81 -10.54 -4.58 14.76
CA LEU A 81 -11.90 -4.95 15.17
C LEU A 81 -12.92 -4.81 14.03
N SER A 82 -12.64 -3.92 13.08
CA SER A 82 -13.48 -3.73 11.89
C SER A 82 -12.62 -3.43 10.67
N ILE A 83 -12.96 -4.08 9.56
CA ILE A 83 -12.36 -3.89 8.24
C ILE A 83 -13.47 -3.62 7.24
N HIS A 84 -13.31 -2.53 6.49
CA HIS A 84 -14.05 -2.30 5.26
C HIS A 84 -13.07 -2.48 4.09
N ALA A 85 -13.45 -3.24 3.09
CA ALA A 85 -12.63 -3.50 1.91
C ALA A 85 -13.40 -3.05 0.68
N LEU A 86 -12.88 -2.08 -0.07
CA LEU A 86 -13.51 -1.52 -1.26
C LEU A 86 -12.72 -1.95 -2.49
N ASP A 87 -13.42 -2.48 -3.49
CA ASP A 87 -12.84 -2.71 -4.82
C ASP A 87 -13.86 -2.55 -5.94
N ILE A 88 -13.39 -2.18 -7.13
CA ILE A 88 -14.19 -2.12 -8.36
C ILE A 88 -14.35 -3.49 -9.02
N SER A 89 -13.50 -4.45 -8.68
CA SER A 89 -13.48 -5.79 -9.26
C SER A 89 -14.33 -6.76 -8.44
N ALA A 90 -15.55 -7.03 -8.90
CA ALA A 90 -16.41 -8.05 -8.29
C ALA A 90 -15.73 -9.43 -8.20
N ALA A 91 -14.93 -9.81 -9.21
CA ALA A 91 -14.23 -11.09 -9.23
C ALA A 91 -13.14 -11.19 -8.16
N GLU A 92 -12.41 -10.10 -7.90
CA GLU A 92 -11.42 -10.08 -6.82
C GLU A 92 -12.10 -10.04 -5.45
N LEU A 93 -13.24 -9.36 -5.31
CA LEU A 93 -14.03 -9.37 -4.08
C LEU A 93 -14.59 -10.77 -3.73
N GLU A 94 -14.85 -11.62 -4.72
CA GLU A 94 -15.19 -13.03 -4.46
C GLU A 94 -14.02 -13.78 -3.81
N LEU A 95 -12.79 -13.55 -4.28
CA LEU A 95 -11.57 -14.10 -3.68
C LEU A 95 -11.33 -13.54 -2.28
N ALA A 96 -11.44 -12.22 -2.13
CA ALA A 96 -11.33 -11.52 -0.85
C ALA A 96 -12.31 -12.08 0.18
N THR A 97 -13.57 -12.30 -0.22
CA THR A 97 -14.61 -12.91 0.63
C THR A 97 -14.18 -14.29 1.13
N MET A 98 -13.57 -15.12 0.28
CA MET A 98 -13.11 -16.46 0.65
C MET A 98 -11.93 -16.41 1.64
N VAL A 99 -10.96 -15.53 1.44
CA VAL A 99 -9.76 -15.46 2.29
C VAL A 99 -10.01 -14.77 3.64
N THR A 100 -11.05 -13.93 3.75
CA THR A 100 -11.48 -13.30 5.01
C THR A 100 -12.66 -14.01 5.67
N ALA A 101 -13.15 -15.11 5.10
CA ALA A 101 -14.26 -15.84 5.68
C ALA A 101 -13.92 -16.32 7.10
N PRO A 102 -14.88 -16.28 8.05
CA PRO A 102 -14.67 -16.83 9.39
C PRO A 102 -14.16 -18.27 9.29
N PRO A 103 -13.14 -18.63 10.09
CA PRO A 103 -12.58 -19.97 10.02
C PRO A 103 -13.63 -21.01 10.47
N SER A 104 -13.48 -22.25 10.01
CA SER A 104 -14.37 -23.34 10.45
C SER A 104 -14.28 -23.54 11.97
N LYS A 105 -15.32 -24.09 12.59
CA LYS A 105 -15.38 -24.32 14.06
C LYS A 105 -14.23 -25.17 14.61
N GLU A 106 -13.53 -25.92 13.76
CA GLU A 106 -12.40 -26.79 14.14
C GLU A 106 -11.03 -26.11 13.91
N SER A 107 -11.01 -24.87 13.45
CA SER A 107 -9.79 -24.16 13.12
C SER A 107 -9.08 -23.57 14.35
N TRP A 108 -7.77 -23.76 14.38
CA TRP A 108 -6.87 -23.13 15.35
C TRP A 108 -6.66 -21.63 15.11
N LEU A 109 -7.18 -21.08 14.00
CA LEU A 109 -7.16 -19.65 13.66
C LEU A 109 -8.31 -18.85 14.30
N THR A 110 -8.98 -19.40 15.30
CA THR A 110 -10.10 -18.73 15.98
C THR A 110 -9.60 -17.47 16.68
N ARG A 111 -10.21 -16.33 16.37
CA ARG A 111 -9.94 -15.05 17.04
C ARG A 111 -10.54 -15.03 18.44
N TRP A 112 -9.82 -14.44 19.39
CA TRP A 112 -10.33 -14.22 20.76
C TRP A 112 -11.35 -13.08 20.85
N GLU A 113 -11.27 -12.12 19.92
CA GLU A 113 -12.16 -10.97 19.82
C GLU A 113 -12.86 -11.00 18.46
N SER A 114 -14.12 -10.57 18.44
CA SER A 114 -14.90 -10.44 17.22
C SER A 114 -14.22 -9.47 16.25
N LEU A 115 -14.21 -9.84 14.97
CA LEU A 115 -13.82 -9.00 13.86
C LEU A 115 -14.99 -8.92 12.90
N ASP A 116 -15.36 -7.71 12.51
CA ASP A 116 -16.31 -7.46 11.45
C ASP A 116 -15.56 -7.14 10.15
N VAL A 117 -15.85 -7.86 9.07
CA VAL A 117 -15.27 -7.60 7.74
C VAL A 117 -16.40 -7.37 6.76
N LYS A 118 -16.41 -6.20 6.12
CA LYS A 118 -17.39 -5.82 5.10
C LYS A 118 -16.70 -5.53 3.79
N LEU A 119 -17.14 -6.20 2.73
CA LEU A 119 -16.64 -6.02 1.37
C LEU A 119 -17.63 -5.19 0.57
N TRP A 120 -17.13 -4.21 -0.17
CA TRP A 120 -17.89 -3.21 -0.91
C TRP A 120 -17.47 -3.23 -2.37
N HIS A 121 -18.42 -3.49 -3.25
CA HIS A 121 -18.20 -3.39 -4.70
C HIS A 121 -18.57 -1.99 -5.17
N GLY A 122 -17.58 -1.21 -5.58
CA GLY A 122 -17.77 0.17 -6.02
C GLY A 122 -16.46 0.93 -6.23
N GLY A 123 -16.56 2.09 -6.86
CA GLY A 123 -15.44 3.01 -7.05
C GLY A 123 -15.21 3.92 -5.85
N LEU A 124 -14.00 4.46 -5.77
CA LEU A 124 -13.60 5.43 -4.75
C LEU A 124 -14.49 6.68 -4.73
N GLU A 125 -14.97 7.10 -5.89
CA GLU A 125 -15.86 8.26 -6.08
C GLU A 125 -17.26 8.05 -5.47
N SER A 126 -17.60 6.81 -5.11
CA SER A 126 -18.88 6.48 -4.50
C SER A 126 -18.81 6.66 -2.98
N PHE A 127 -19.56 7.64 -2.47
CA PHE A 127 -19.67 7.88 -1.04
C PHE A 127 -20.26 6.68 -0.29
N ASN A 128 -19.61 6.29 0.81
CA ASN A 128 -20.12 5.33 1.78
C ASN A 128 -20.02 5.90 3.20
N SER A 129 -21.17 6.07 3.85
CA SER A 129 -21.24 6.61 5.21
C SER A 129 -20.53 5.74 6.26
N GLU A 130 -20.31 4.45 5.99
CA GLU A 130 -19.59 3.57 6.91
C GLU A 130 -18.09 3.87 6.98
N PHE A 131 -17.53 4.64 6.04
CA PHE A 131 -16.10 4.98 6.01
C PHE A 131 -15.80 6.28 6.74
N VAL A 132 -16.83 7.05 7.11
CA VAL A 132 -16.69 8.33 7.82
C VAL A 132 -16.13 8.10 9.22
N ASP A 133 -15.13 8.90 9.59
CA ASP A 133 -14.42 8.87 10.87
C ASP A 133 -13.79 7.49 11.20
N VAL A 134 -13.39 6.76 10.16
CA VAL A 134 -12.56 5.55 10.31
C VAL A 134 -11.17 5.93 10.83
N GLU A 135 -10.48 5.04 11.54
CA GLU A 135 -9.18 5.38 12.10
C GLU A 135 -8.08 5.39 11.03
N CYS A 136 -8.08 4.39 10.15
CA CYS A 136 -7.05 4.23 9.12
C CYS A 136 -7.67 3.93 7.76
N ILE A 137 -7.19 4.62 6.73
CA ILE A 137 -7.43 4.25 5.33
C ILE A 137 -6.11 3.80 4.72
N ILE A 138 -6.13 2.67 4.02
CA ILE A 138 -5.01 2.09 3.29
C ILE A 138 -5.33 2.16 1.81
N SER A 139 -4.34 2.53 0.99
CA SER A 139 -4.44 2.53 -0.46
C SER A 139 -3.08 2.13 -1.04
N THR A 140 -2.85 0.82 -1.16
CA THR A 140 -1.57 0.28 -1.66
C THR A 140 -1.64 0.01 -3.15
N GLU A 141 -0.85 0.74 -3.95
CA GLU A 141 -0.75 0.57 -5.41
C GLU A 141 -2.09 0.73 -6.14
N VAL A 142 -2.82 1.79 -5.80
CA VAL A 142 -4.14 2.09 -6.37
C VAL A 142 -4.13 3.37 -7.20
N ILE A 143 -3.47 4.42 -6.70
CA ILE A 143 -3.59 5.75 -7.27
C ILE A 143 -3.15 5.80 -8.73
N GLU A 144 -2.12 5.03 -9.10
CA GLU A 144 -1.57 4.90 -10.44
C GLU A 144 -2.52 4.22 -11.43
N HIS A 145 -3.52 3.50 -10.94
CA HIS A 145 -4.57 2.88 -11.75
C HIS A 145 -5.80 3.79 -11.91
N LEU A 146 -5.92 4.84 -11.08
CA LEU A 146 -7.08 5.72 -11.12
C LEU A 146 -7.18 6.47 -12.46
N PRO A 147 -8.35 6.45 -13.11
CA PRO A 147 -8.60 7.28 -14.28
C PRO A 147 -8.37 8.76 -13.97
N GLU A 148 -8.03 9.54 -15.00
CA GLU A 148 -7.74 10.98 -14.85
C GLU A 148 -8.89 11.78 -14.24
N GLY A 149 -10.15 11.36 -14.45
CA GLY A 149 -11.32 11.98 -13.83
C GLY A 149 -11.59 11.56 -12.38
N VAL A 150 -10.89 10.54 -11.87
CA VAL A 150 -11.12 9.98 -10.52
C VAL A 150 -10.02 10.40 -9.55
N LEU A 151 -8.76 10.47 -10.00
CA LEU A 151 -7.63 10.88 -9.15
C LEU A 151 -7.86 12.23 -8.43
N PRO A 152 -8.44 13.28 -9.06
CA PRO A 152 -8.73 14.54 -8.37
C PRO A 152 -9.72 14.41 -7.21
N GLU A 153 -10.56 13.38 -7.21
CA GLU A 153 -11.54 13.10 -6.15
C GLU A 153 -10.92 12.33 -4.97
N PHE A 154 -9.70 11.78 -5.13
CA PHE A 154 -9.06 10.95 -4.11
C PHE A 154 -8.89 11.66 -2.77
N ALA A 155 -8.22 12.81 -2.76
CA ALA A 155 -8.00 13.57 -1.52
C ALA A 155 -9.29 14.19 -0.97
N PRO A 156 -10.16 14.83 -1.77
CA PRO A 156 -11.45 15.33 -1.29
C PRO A 156 -12.32 14.25 -0.65
N MET A 157 -12.40 13.05 -1.23
CA MET A 157 -13.18 11.96 -0.66
C MET A 157 -12.54 11.42 0.62
N LEU A 158 -11.27 11.02 0.57
CA LEU A 158 -10.64 10.36 1.71
C LEU A 158 -10.38 11.31 2.86
N LEU A 159 -9.70 12.44 2.62
CA LEU A 159 -9.32 13.37 3.68
C LEU A 159 -10.44 14.36 4.03
N GLY A 160 -11.27 14.71 3.05
CA GLY A 160 -12.30 15.74 3.19
C GLY A 160 -13.70 15.25 3.55
N VAL A 161 -14.05 14.00 3.21
CA VAL A 161 -15.36 13.42 3.55
C VAL A 161 -15.21 12.33 4.62
N TYR A 162 -14.25 11.42 4.47
CA TYR A 162 -14.07 10.32 5.41
C TYR A 162 -13.23 10.67 6.64
N HIS A 163 -12.43 11.74 6.59
CA HIS A 163 -11.68 12.29 7.72
C HIS A 163 -10.93 11.24 8.59
N PRO A 164 -10.12 10.35 8.00
CA PRO A 164 -9.42 9.36 8.80
C PRO A 164 -8.37 9.99 9.70
N HIS A 165 -7.99 9.32 10.79
CA HIS A 165 -6.83 9.75 11.57
C HIS A 165 -5.51 9.49 10.83
N LEU A 166 -5.47 8.42 10.03
CA LEU A 166 -4.30 7.98 9.28
C LEU A 166 -4.69 7.60 7.84
N LEU A 167 -3.94 8.09 6.85
CA LEU A 167 -4.02 7.66 5.46
C LEU A 167 -2.66 7.14 5.01
N LEU A 168 -2.61 5.87 4.60
CA LEU A 168 -1.40 5.20 4.12
C LEU A 168 -1.52 4.93 2.63
N ILE A 169 -0.60 5.47 1.82
CA ILE A 169 -0.63 5.36 0.36
C ILE A 169 0.66 4.71 -0.09
N THR A 170 0.61 3.83 -1.08
CA THR A 170 1.81 3.43 -1.84
C THR A 170 1.60 3.60 -3.33
N THR A 171 2.67 3.92 -4.04
CA THR A 171 2.67 4.00 -5.52
C THR A 171 4.07 3.63 -6.06
N PRO A 172 4.18 3.10 -7.29
CA PRO A 172 5.44 2.95 -8.00
C PRO A 172 6.29 4.25 -8.01
N SER A 173 7.61 4.11 -7.84
CA SER A 173 8.57 5.19 -8.08
C SER A 173 9.05 5.16 -9.54
N TYR A 174 8.79 6.24 -10.28
CA TYR A 174 9.30 6.37 -11.65
C TYR A 174 10.82 6.57 -11.68
N ASP A 175 11.39 7.31 -10.71
CA ASP A 175 12.83 7.56 -10.63
C ASP A 175 13.59 6.24 -10.49
N TYR A 176 13.05 5.32 -9.69
CA TYR A 176 13.63 3.99 -9.50
C TYR A 176 13.69 3.16 -10.79
N ASN A 177 12.91 3.49 -11.82
CA ASN A 177 12.93 2.73 -13.06
C ASN A 177 14.27 2.78 -13.80
N ALA A 178 15.09 3.81 -13.55
CA ALA A 178 16.45 3.86 -14.09
C ALA A 178 17.35 2.74 -13.52
N ARG A 179 16.96 2.11 -12.41
CA ARG A 179 17.70 1.01 -11.77
C ARG A 179 17.71 -0.27 -12.61
N PHE A 180 16.76 -0.42 -13.53
CA PHE A 180 16.62 -1.59 -14.40
C PHE A 180 17.51 -1.52 -15.65
N THR A 181 18.26 -0.46 -15.87
CA THR A 181 19.13 -0.32 -17.05
C THR A 181 20.47 0.35 -16.69
N ALA A 182 21.50 0.09 -17.50
CA ALA A 182 22.76 0.82 -17.42
C ALA A 182 22.53 2.32 -17.76
N PRO A 183 23.31 3.26 -17.20
CA PRO A 183 23.14 4.70 -17.45
C PRO A 183 23.23 5.11 -18.94
N ASP A 184 24.01 4.36 -19.72
CA ASP A 184 24.27 4.56 -21.15
C ASP A 184 23.48 3.60 -22.05
N ALA A 185 22.55 2.84 -21.48
CA ALA A 185 21.71 1.90 -22.23
C ALA A 185 20.84 2.66 -23.26
N PRO A 186 20.68 2.13 -24.48
CA PRO A 186 19.79 2.73 -25.46
C PRO A 186 18.33 2.63 -24.98
N PRO A 187 17.42 3.51 -25.46
CA PRO A 187 16.00 3.44 -25.09
C PRO A 187 15.35 2.07 -25.32
N SER A 188 15.87 1.29 -26.29
CA SER A 188 15.41 -0.07 -26.59
C SER A 188 15.74 -1.11 -25.52
N ALA A 189 16.70 -0.83 -24.63
CA ALA A 189 17.07 -1.74 -23.54
C ALA A 189 16.01 -1.78 -22.43
N ARG A 190 15.24 -0.69 -22.28
CA ARG A 190 14.15 -0.61 -21.29
C ARG A 190 12.90 -1.26 -21.84
N ARG A 191 12.41 -2.31 -21.18
CA ARG A 191 11.09 -2.88 -21.46
C ARG A 191 10.03 -2.09 -20.69
N GLY A 192 8.80 -2.21 -21.17
CA GLY A 192 7.65 -1.58 -20.53
C GLY A 192 6.65 -1.07 -21.55
N PHE A 193 5.79 -0.16 -21.10
CA PHE A 193 4.63 0.31 -21.83
C PHE A 193 4.71 1.84 -21.96
N PRO A 194 4.56 2.41 -23.16
CA PRO A 194 4.48 3.86 -23.29
C PRO A 194 3.29 4.39 -22.48
N ASP A 195 3.43 5.58 -21.91
CA ASP A 195 2.36 6.28 -21.21
C ASP A 195 1.05 6.24 -22.04
N PRO A 196 0.01 5.51 -21.58
CA PRO A 196 -1.21 5.32 -22.35
C PRO A 196 -2.01 6.60 -22.51
N THR A 197 -1.71 7.63 -21.71
CA THR A 197 -2.38 8.94 -21.77
C THR A 197 -1.72 9.89 -22.77
N GLY A 198 -0.48 9.62 -23.19
CA GLY A 198 0.30 10.50 -24.06
C GLY A 198 0.70 11.84 -23.44
N ARG A 199 0.51 12.02 -22.13
CA ARG A 199 0.88 13.25 -21.40
C ARG A 199 2.40 13.37 -21.23
N THR A 200 3.08 12.23 -21.20
CA THR A 200 4.53 12.14 -21.09
C THR A 200 5.10 11.21 -22.16
N ASN A 201 6.42 11.26 -22.37
CA ASN A 201 7.15 10.29 -23.18
C ASN A 201 7.73 9.15 -22.32
N ARG A 202 7.15 8.90 -21.14
CA ARG A 202 7.67 7.92 -20.17
C ARG A 202 7.29 6.50 -20.59
N ILE A 203 8.14 5.54 -20.20
CA ILE A 203 7.87 4.10 -20.27
C ILE A 203 7.53 3.60 -18.86
N PHE A 204 6.32 3.10 -18.67
CA PHE A 204 5.82 2.53 -17.42
C PHE A 204 6.15 1.06 -17.29
N ARG A 205 6.23 0.57 -16.06
CA ARG A 205 6.50 -0.83 -15.72
C ARG A 205 5.30 -1.73 -15.95
N HIS A 206 4.10 -1.18 -15.88
CA HIS A 206 2.87 -1.93 -16.02
C HIS A 206 1.93 -1.27 -17.04
N HIS A 207 1.29 -2.11 -17.85
CA HIS A 207 0.43 -1.68 -18.95
C HIS A 207 -0.84 -0.97 -18.49
N ASP A 208 -1.30 -1.26 -17.27
CA ASP A 208 -2.52 -0.68 -16.72
C ASP A 208 -2.27 0.61 -15.91
N HIS A 209 -1.02 1.05 -15.72
CA HIS A 209 -0.76 2.33 -15.06
C HIS A 209 -1.21 3.50 -15.94
N LYS A 210 -1.91 4.47 -15.35
CA LYS A 210 -2.32 5.73 -15.97
C LYS A 210 -1.26 6.82 -15.79
N PHE A 211 -0.38 6.66 -14.80
CA PHE A 211 0.81 7.47 -14.57
C PHE A 211 1.83 6.69 -13.72
N GLU A 212 3.09 7.11 -13.76
CA GLU A 212 4.10 6.75 -12.75
C GLU A 212 4.81 8.03 -12.33
N TRP A 213 4.68 8.40 -11.07
CA TRP A 213 5.23 9.65 -10.55
C TRP A 213 6.69 9.51 -10.13
N THR A 214 7.45 10.58 -10.34
CA THR A 214 8.76 10.76 -9.69
C THR A 214 8.58 11.00 -8.20
N VAL A 215 9.69 10.90 -7.44
CA VAL A 215 9.70 11.22 -6.00
C VAL A 215 9.20 12.64 -5.74
N GLN A 216 9.57 13.57 -6.61
CA GLN A 216 9.16 14.96 -6.47
C GLN A 216 7.68 15.16 -6.80
N GLU A 217 7.14 14.49 -7.83
CA GLU A 217 5.74 14.60 -8.21
C GLU A 217 4.81 14.06 -7.12
N PHE A 218 5.13 12.88 -6.57
CA PHE A 218 4.37 12.30 -5.47
C PHE A 218 4.43 13.18 -4.22
N ARG A 219 5.62 13.66 -3.84
CA ARG A 219 5.79 14.57 -2.70
C ARG A 219 4.93 15.83 -2.84
N VAL A 220 4.97 16.49 -4.00
CA VAL A 220 4.18 17.71 -4.24
C VAL A 220 2.69 17.43 -4.15
N TRP A 221 2.22 16.30 -4.69
CA TRP A 221 0.82 15.91 -4.61
C TRP A 221 0.39 15.64 -3.16
N CYS A 222 1.16 14.88 -2.38
CA CYS A 222 0.86 14.61 -0.98
C CYS A 222 0.89 15.89 -0.13
N GLU A 223 1.89 16.76 -0.29
CA GLU A 223 2.00 18.03 0.44
C GLU A 223 0.85 19.00 0.10
N ALA A 224 0.36 18.98 -1.14
CA ALA A 224 -0.81 19.76 -1.52
C ALA A 224 -2.09 19.24 -0.85
N ALA A 225 -2.35 17.93 -0.94
CA ALA A 225 -3.51 17.30 -0.31
C ALA A 225 -3.51 17.49 1.21
N ALA A 226 -2.37 17.27 1.86
CA ALA A 226 -2.23 17.41 3.30
C ALA A 226 -2.48 18.86 3.76
N ARG A 227 -1.90 19.85 3.08
CA ARG A 227 -2.12 21.26 3.38
C ARG A 227 -3.58 21.68 3.18
N GLU A 228 -4.24 21.18 2.14
CA GLU A 228 -5.63 21.53 1.84
C GLU A 228 -6.60 20.99 2.88
N TRP A 229 -6.37 19.77 3.37
CA TRP A 229 -7.27 19.07 4.28
C TRP A 229 -6.82 19.09 5.75
N GLY A 230 -5.73 19.78 6.08
CA GLY A 230 -5.27 19.96 7.46
C GLY A 230 -4.55 18.75 8.06
N TYR A 231 -3.88 17.96 7.23
CA TYR A 231 -3.06 16.81 7.63
C TYR A 231 -1.58 17.16 7.66
N ASP A 232 -0.84 16.46 8.53
CA ASP A 232 0.61 16.35 8.41
C ASP A 232 0.95 15.23 7.41
N VAL A 233 2.08 15.38 6.71
CA VAL A 233 2.53 14.39 5.71
C VAL A 233 3.99 14.03 5.92
N THR A 234 4.28 12.74 5.82
CA THR A 234 5.63 12.21 5.70
C THR A 234 5.71 11.37 4.44
N VAL A 235 6.73 11.60 3.62
CA VAL A 235 6.96 10.88 2.35
C VAL A 235 8.30 10.15 2.43
N SER A 236 8.29 8.87 2.11
CA SER A 236 9.45 7.98 2.11
C SER A 236 9.32 6.92 1.01
N GLY A 237 9.89 5.71 1.20
CA GLY A 237 9.71 4.62 0.25
C GLY A 237 10.33 3.30 0.68
N VAL A 238 9.83 2.20 0.10
CA VAL A 238 10.27 0.82 0.35
C VAL A 238 10.71 0.12 -0.94
N GLY A 239 11.47 -0.96 -0.82
CA GLY A 239 11.98 -1.69 -1.98
C GLY A 239 13.37 -1.24 -2.41
N ARG A 240 14.38 -1.57 -1.60
CA ARG A 240 15.78 -1.51 -2.02
C ARG A 240 16.17 -2.81 -2.73
N ALA A 241 16.91 -2.71 -3.83
CA ALA A 241 17.42 -3.87 -4.57
C ALA A 241 18.34 -4.73 -3.70
N GLN A 242 18.33 -6.05 -3.92
CA GLN A 242 19.35 -6.94 -3.36
C GLN A 242 20.70 -6.76 -4.06
N GLU A 243 20.64 -6.58 -5.39
CA GLU A 243 21.80 -6.37 -6.23
C GLU A 243 22.38 -4.98 -5.97
N LYS A 244 23.70 -4.89 -5.85
CA LYS A 244 24.39 -3.60 -5.80
C LYS A 244 24.37 -2.95 -7.17
N ASP A 245 24.02 -1.67 -7.24
CA ASP A 245 24.20 -0.92 -8.47
C ASP A 245 25.69 -0.68 -8.74
N LYS A 246 26.21 -1.17 -9.87
CA LYS A 246 27.64 -1.03 -10.22
C LYS A 246 28.08 0.44 -10.33
N TRP A 247 27.13 1.35 -10.59
CA TRP A 247 27.36 2.78 -10.72
C TRP A 247 27.08 3.57 -9.44
N GLY A 248 26.66 2.91 -8.35
CA GLY A 248 26.43 3.56 -7.06
C GLY A 248 25.25 4.52 -7.04
N ARG A 249 24.22 4.31 -7.87
CA ARG A 249 23.05 5.20 -8.00
C ARG A 249 21.94 4.90 -6.98
N ASP A 250 22.07 3.87 -6.15
CA ASP A 250 20.97 3.40 -5.29
C ASP A 250 20.43 4.51 -4.36
N ASP A 251 21.28 5.38 -3.81
CA ASP A 251 20.84 6.50 -2.96
C ASP A 251 20.10 7.59 -3.75
N GLU A 252 20.52 7.85 -4.99
CA GLU A 252 19.88 8.82 -5.90
C GLU A 252 18.51 8.32 -6.38
N LEU A 253 18.43 7.05 -6.78
CA LEU A 253 17.22 6.43 -7.31
C LEU A 253 16.18 6.10 -6.23
N GLY A 254 16.61 6.04 -4.97
CA GLY A 254 15.73 5.83 -3.82
C GLY A 254 15.13 4.43 -3.79
N SER A 255 13.81 4.36 -3.62
CA SER A 255 13.05 3.14 -3.36
C SER A 255 12.10 2.81 -4.51
N ALA A 256 11.84 1.52 -4.73
CA ALA A 256 11.00 1.05 -5.84
C ALA A 256 9.52 1.42 -5.72
N SER A 257 9.04 1.59 -4.49
CA SER A 257 7.70 2.06 -4.13
C SER A 257 7.84 3.26 -3.19
N GLN A 258 7.05 4.28 -3.44
CA GLN A 258 6.93 5.50 -2.65
C GLN A 258 5.80 5.29 -1.64
N VAL A 259 6.01 5.77 -0.42
CA VAL A 259 5.06 5.61 0.69
C VAL A 259 4.92 6.90 1.49
#